data_AF-A0A1B6EWM1-F1
#
_entry.id   AF-A0A1B6EWM1-F1
#
_cell.length_a   1.000
_cell.length_b   1.000
_cell.length_c   1.000
_cell.angle_alpha   90.00
_cell.angle_beta   90.00
_cell.angle_gamma   90.00
#
_symmetry.space_group_name_H-M   'P 1'
#
loop_
_entity.id
_entity.type
_entity.pdbx_description
1 polymer ?
#
loop_
_entity_poly.entity_id
_entity_poly.type
_entity_poly.pdbx_seq_one_letter_code
_entity_poly.pdbx_strand_id
1 'polypeptide(L)'
;LKISNPQSRDSGTYVCQVNMEPLIRQDFQLHIDGAVVDTNKSEEHLISQTFFDNSTQREVTATLGHPAYLHCRVRNLGEKTIIWLRKRDSTVLTVGILTYTV
;
A
#
# COMPACT_ATOMS: atom_id res chain seq x y z
N LEU A 1 6.09 -2.11 -0.29
CA LEU A 1 6.02 -3.58 -0.12
C LEU A 1 6.51 -4.25 -1.40
N LYS A 2 7.38 -5.26 -1.29
CA LYS A 2 7.80 -6.11 -2.42
C LYS A 2 7.19 -7.50 -2.25
N ILE A 3 6.52 -7.99 -3.29
CA ILE A 3 6.01 -9.36 -3.37
C ILE A 3 6.85 -10.09 -4.40
N SER A 4 7.74 -10.98 -3.95
CA SER A 4 8.80 -11.53 -4.82
C SER A 4 8.32 -12.58 -5.81
N ASN A 5 7.35 -13.43 -5.44
CA ASN A 5 6.81 -14.49 -6.29
C ASN A 5 5.27 -14.50 -6.22
N PRO A 6 4.59 -13.49 -6.78
CA PRO A 6 3.15 -13.36 -6.67
C PRO A 6 2.42 -14.48 -7.38
N GLN A 7 1.36 -14.95 -6.72
CA GLN A 7 0.42 -15.98 -7.19
C GLN A 7 -0.98 -15.35 -7.29
N SER A 8 -1.91 -15.94 -8.06
CA SER A 8 -3.26 -15.39 -8.20
C SER A 8 -4.00 -15.19 -6.86
N ARG A 9 -3.65 -15.99 -5.84
CA ARG A 9 -4.15 -15.86 -4.46
C ARG A 9 -3.64 -14.63 -3.70
N ASP A 10 -2.63 -13.94 -4.23
CA ASP A 10 -2.06 -12.73 -3.64
C ASP A 10 -2.83 -11.48 -4.11
N SER A 11 -3.69 -11.59 -5.11
CA SER A 11 -4.64 -10.54 -5.47
C SER A 11 -5.50 -10.12 -4.27
N GLY A 12 -5.76 -8.83 -4.14
CA GLY A 12 -6.60 -8.28 -3.08
C GLY A 12 -6.16 -6.91 -2.59
N THR A 13 -6.78 -6.45 -1.51
CA THR A 13 -6.50 -5.13 -0.95
C THR A 13 -5.39 -5.17 0.10
N TYR A 14 -4.43 -4.27 -0.05
CA TYR A 14 -3.31 -4.04 0.86
C TYR A 14 -3.43 -2.63 1.44
N VAL A 15 -3.21 -2.49 2.74
CA VAL A 15 -3.35 -1.20 3.42
C VAL A 15 -1.98 -0.69 3.82
N CYS A 16 -1.64 0.51 3.37
CA CYS A 16 -0.56 1.28 3.95
C CYS A 16 -1.12 2.11 5.11
N GLN A 17 -0.68 1.81 6.33
CA GLN A 17 -1.08 2.52 7.53
C GLN A 17 0.10 3.34 8.05
N VAL A 18 -0.18 4.56 8.51
CA VAL A 18 0.77 5.37 9.29
C VAL A 18 0.21 5.52 10.69
N ASN A 19 1.00 5.13 11.70
CA ASN A 19 0.59 5.31 13.09
C ASN A 19 0.60 6.81 13.44
N MET A 20 -0.59 7.38 13.54
CA MET A 20 -0.92 8.77 13.85
C MET A 20 -2.22 8.78 14.64
N GLU A 21 -2.46 9.85 15.40
CA GLU A 21 -3.76 10.15 16.00
C GLU A 21 -4.28 11.41 15.27
N PRO A 22 -5.33 11.31 14.44
CA PRO A 22 -6.05 10.09 14.04
C PRO A 22 -5.26 9.21 13.07
N LEU A 23 -5.53 7.90 13.10
CA LEU A 23 -4.88 6.90 12.24
C LEU A 23 -5.20 7.19 10.77
N ILE A 24 -4.17 7.33 9.93
CA ILE A 24 -4.34 7.48 8.49
C ILE A 24 -4.00 6.16 7.78
N ARG A 25 -4.82 5.80 6.79
CA ARG A 25 -4.71 4.56 6.02
C ARG A 25 -4.94 4.83 4.54
N GLN A 26 -4.21 4.12 3.69
CA GLN A 26 -4.39 4.13 2.24
C GLN A 26 -4.49 2.71 1.72
N ASP A 27 -5.59 2.43 1.02
CA ASP A 27 -5.87 1.13 0.44
C ASP A 27 -5.31 1.05 -0.99
N PHE A 28 -4.66 -0.08 -1.30
CA PHE A 28 -4.09 -0.43 -2.59
C PHE A 28 -4.75 -1.72 -3.07
N GLN A 29 -5.26 -1.73 -4.29
CA GLN A 29 -5.82 -2.91 -4.92
C GLN A 29 -4.74 -3.54 -5.80
N LEU A 30 -4.36 -4.78 -5.49
CA LEU A 30 -3.44 -5.58 -6.29
C LEU A 30 -4.23 -6.57 -7.15
N HIS A 31 -4.07 -6.48 -8.46
CA HIS A 31 -4.57 -7.45 -9.42
C HIS A 31 -3.41 -8.27 -9.98
N ILE A 32 -3.44 -9.58 -9.75
CA ILE A 32 -2.60 -10.54 -10.46
C ILE A 32 -3.45 -11.04 -11.64
N ASP A 33 -2.93 -10.85 -12.86
CA ASP A 33 -3.56 -11.07 -14.18
C ASP A 33 -4.05 -9.78 -14.88
N GLY A 34 -3.55 -9.57 -16.10
CA GLY A 34 -3.28 -8.26 -16.69
C GLY A 34 -4.48 -7.44 -17.20
N ALA A 35 -4.59 -6.20 -16.73
CA ALA A 35 -4.77 -4.96 -17.49
C ALA A 35 -4.55 -3.78 -16.52
N VAL A 36 -3.98 -2.68 -17.00
CA VAL A 36 -3.91 -1.42 -16.24
C VAL A 36 -5.23 -0.70 -16.43
N VAL A 37 -5.93 -0.39 -15.35
CA VAL A 37 -7.02 0.59 -15.34
C VAL A 37 -6.58 1.72 -14.42
N ASP A 38 -6.44 2.91 -14.97
CA ASP A 38 -6.27 4.13 -14.21
C ASP A 38 -7.65 4.64 -13.81
N THR A 39 -7.96 4.69 -12.51
CA THR A 39 -9.05 5.52 -12.02
C THR A 39 -8.64 6.40 -10.84
N ASN A 40 -8.79 7.70 -11.06
CA ASN A 40 -8.57 8.77 -10.10
C ASN A 40 -9.58 8.69 -8.95
N LYS A 41 -9.13 8.80 -7.70
CA LYS A 41 -9.95 9.32 -6.60
C LYS A 41 -9.12 10.11 -5.59
N SER A 42 -9.42 11.40 -5.52
CA SER A 42 -8.90 12.39 -4.57
C SER A 42 -9.89 12.63 -3.43
N GLU A 43 -9.38 12.73 -2.22
CA GLU A 43 -10.00 13.53 -1.14
C GLU A 43 -8.87 14.37 -0.52
N GLU A 44 -9.12 15.68 -0.38
CA GLU A 44 -8.19 16.71 0.13
C GLU A 44 -8.37 16.93 1.64
N HIS A 45 -7.29 17.16 2.41
CA HIS A 45 -7.18 18.32 3.35
C HIS A 45 -5.82 18.45 4.10
N LEU A 46 -5.45 19.72 4.37
CA LEU A 46 -4.53 20.33 5.39
C LEU A 46 -2.98 20.21 5.31
N ILE A 47 -2.35 21.38 5.07
CA ILE A 47 -0.91 21.66 4.85
C ILE A 47 -0.05 21.66 6.15
N SER A 48 -0.35 20.79 7.11
CA SER A 48 0.52 20.59 8.30
C SER A 48 0.48 19.16 8.87
N GLN A 49 -0.43 18.33 8.35
CA GLN A 49 -0.61 16.95 8.79
C GLN A 49 0.25 16.01 7.94
N THR A 50 0.60 14.82 8.44
CA THR A 50 1.16 13.76 7.59
C THR A 50 0.06 13.29 6.64
N PHE A 51 0.36 13.25 5.34
CA PHE A 51 -0.64 12.89 4.32
C PHE A 51 -0.02 11.99 3.26
N PHE A 52 -0.87 11.23 2.57
CA PHE A 52 -0.46 10.37 1.47
C PHE A 52 -0.29 11.19 0.19
N ASP A 53 0.80 10.94 -0.54
CA ASP A 53 1.04 11.56 -1.84
C ASP A 53 -0.01 11.04 -2.83
N ASN A 54 -0.84 11.96 -3.33
CA ASN A 54 -1.97 11.65 -4.20
C ASN A 54 -1.54 11.14 -5.59
N SER A 55 -0.28 11.34 -5.98
CA SER A 55 0.30 10.83 -7.23
C SER A 55 0.57 9.33 -7.19
N THR A 56 0.43 8.69 -6.04
CA THR A 56 0.69 7.26 -5.88
C THR A 56 -0.43 6.44 -6.50
N GLN A 57 -0.11 5.62 -7.51
CA GLN A 57 -1.06 4.70 -8.13
C GLN A 57 -1.55 3.68 -7.09
N ARG A 58 -2.88 3.58 -6.93
CA ARG A 58 -3.53 2.72 -5.92
C ARG A 58 -4.02 1.40 -6.50
N GLU A 59 -4.12 1.33 -7.81
CA GLU A 59 -4.49 0.14 -8.56
C GLU A 59 -3.24 -0.38 -9.25
N VAL A 60 -2.71 -1.50 -8.75
CA VAL A 60 -1.45 -2.06 -9.22
C VAL A 60 -1.74 -3.42 -9.83
N THR A 61 -1.29 -3.61 -11.06
CA THR A 61 -1.39 -4.89 -11.76
C THR A 61 0.00 -5.51 -11.84
N ALA A 62 0.11 -6.79 -11.50
CA ALA A 62 1.38 -7.50 -11.56
C ALA A 62 1.29 -8.83 -12.32
N THR A 63 2.40 -9.19 -12.95
CA THR A 63 2.53 -10.43 -13.71
C THR A 63 2.82 -11.60 -12.77
N LEU A 64 2.17 -12.74 -13.00
CA LEU A 64 2.38 -13.96 -12.24
C LEU A 64 3.86 -14.35 -12.23
N GLY A 65 4.38 -14.69 -11.06
CA GLY A 65 5.78 -15.11 -10.86
C GLY A 65 6.82 -13.99 -10.99
N HIS A 66 6.43 -12.76 -11.35
CA HIS A 66 7.33 -11.63 -11.46
C HIS A 66 7.17 -10.70 -10.25
N PRO A 67 8.26 -10.16 -9.69
CA PRO A 67 8.16 -9.32 -8.49
C PRO A 67 7.21 -8.13 -8.67
N ALA A 68 6.24 -8.00 -7.76
CA ALA A 68 5.33 -6.86 -7.69
C ALA A 68 5.77 -5.86 -6.62
N TYR A 69 5.55 -4.57 -6.89
CA TYR A 69 5.93 -3.49 -5.99
C TYR A 69 4.73 -2.59 -5.68
N LEU A 70 4.36 -2.50 -4.40
CA LEU A 70 3.42 -1.50 -3.91
C LEU A 70 4.20 -0.36 -3.27
N HIS A 71 4.04 0.83 -3.81
CA HIS A 71 4.67 2.04 -3.30
C HIS A 71 3.70 2.78 -2.40
N CYS A 72 4.13 3.14 -1.19
CA CYS A 72 3.39 4.04 -0.32
C CYS A 72 4.25 5.28 -0.10
N ARG A 73 3.80 6.42 -0.64
CA ARG A 73 4.50 7.70 -0.51
C ARG A 73 3.74 8.56 0.48
N VAL A 74 4.43 8.96 1.54
CA VAL A 74 3.87 9.75 2.63
C VAL A 74 4.71 11.01 2.77
N ARG A 75 4.05 12.17 2.86
CA ARG A 75 4.69 13.46 3.12
C ARG A 75 4.57 13.80 4.60
N ASN A 76 5.56 14.53 5.12
CA ASN A 76 5.64 14.94 6.53
C ASN A 76 5.64 13.75 7.52
N LEU A 77 6.36 12.66 7.21
CA LEU A 77 6.35 11.43 8.03
C LEU A 77 6.92 11.64 9.45
N GLY A 78 7.93 12.50 9.63
CA GLY A 78 8.57 12.70 10.93
C GLY A 78 9.08 11.37 11.53
N GLU A 79 8.77 11.12 12.80
CA GLU A 79 9.13 9.89 13.52
C GLU A 79 8.13 8.74 13.36
N LYS A 80 7.12 8.89 12.49
CA LYS A 80 6.05 7.89 12.34
C LYS A 80 6.51 6.73 11.48
N THR A 81 5.93 5.56 11.73
CA THR A 81 6.26 4.33 11.01
C THR A 81 5.14 3.94 10.06
N ILE A 82 5.54 3.51 8.85
CA ILE A 82 4.66 2.92 7.85
C ILE A 82 4.50 1.42 8.12
N ILE A 83 3.27 0.94 8.06
CA ILE A 83 2.93 -0.48 8.23
C ILE A 83 2.16 -0.93 6.99
N TRP A 84 2.53 -2.08 6.43
CA TRP A 84 1.73 -2.73 5.40
C TRP A 84 0.91 -3.86 6.02
N LEU A 85 -0.38 -3.85 5.73
CA LEU A 85 -1.34 -4.84 6.20
C LEU A 85 -2.00 -5.52 5.01
N ARG A 86 -2.29 -6.81 5.16
CA ARG A 86 -3.22 -7.51 4.27
C ARG A 86 -4.63 -7.29 4.78
N LYS A 87 -5.51 -6.66 3.99
CA LYS A 87 -6.84 -6.25 4.48
C LYS A 87 -7.73 -7.42 4.91
N ARG A 88 -7.66 -8.55 4.20
CA ARG A 88 -8.55 -9.70 4.40
C ARG A 88 -8.50 -10.30 5.81
N ASP A 89 -7.32 -10.29 6.44
CA ASP A 89 -7.03 -10.96 7.71
C ASP A 89 -6.29 -10.03 8.69
N SER A 90 -6.11 -8.76 8.33
CA SER A 90 -5.36 -7.75 9.11
C SER A 90 -3.93 -8.16 9.46
N THR A 91 -3.33 -9.07 8.69
CA THR A 91 -1.96 -9.53 8.94
C THR A 91 -0.97 -8.42 8.63
N VAL A 92 -0.01 -8.22 9.54
CA VAL A 92 1.13 -7.32 9.34
C VAL A 92 2.12 -7.97 8.39
N LEU A 93 2.36 -7.33 7.25
CA LEU A 93 3.30 -7.78 6.23
C LEU A 93 4.67 -7.12 6.39
N THR A 94 4.69 -5.83 6.73
CA THR A 94 5.94 -5.08 6.96
C THR A 94 5.72 -3.97 7.97
N VAL A 95 6.76 -3.65 8.75
CA VAL A 95 6.81 -2.48 9.64
C VAL A 95 8.11 -1.72 9.34
N GLY A 96 8.00 -0.48 8.87
CA GLY A 96 9.16 0.29 8.39
C GLY A 96 9.87 -0.43 7.24
N ILE A 97 11.15 -0.76 7.44
CA ILE A 97 11.96 -1.54 6.48
C ILE A 97 11.92 -3.06 6.74
N LEU A 98 11.32 -3.49 7.85
CA LEU A 98 11.28 -4.91 8.25
C LEU A 98 10.14 -5.63 7.54
N THR A 99 10.43 -6.82 6.99
CA THR A 99 9.47 -7.65 6.25
C THR A 99 9.17 -8.93 7.01
N TYR A 100 7.88 -9.27 7.13
CA TYR A 100 7.37 -10.49 7.75
C TYR A 100 6.77 -11.36 6.65
N THR A 101 7.47 -12.46 6.32
CA THR A 101 6.96 -13.50 5.43
C THR A 101 6.54 -14.68 6.29
N VAL A 102 5.28 -15.09 6.17
CA VAL A 102 4.79 -16.37 6.69
C VAL A 102 4.87 -17.45 5.63
#